data_AF-A0A972TVF2-F1
#
_entry.id   AF-A0A972TVF2-F1
#
_cell.length_a   1.000
_cell.length_b   1.000
_cell.length_c   1.000
_cell.angle_alpha   90.00
_cell.angle_beta   90.00
_cell.angle_gamma   90.00
#
_symmetry.space_group_name_H-M   'P 1'
#
loop_
_entity.id
_entity.type
_entity.pdbx_description
1 polymer ?
#
loop_
_entity_poly.entity_id
_entity_poly.type
_entity_poly.pdbx_seq_one_letter_code
_entity_poly.pdbx_strand_id
1 'polypeptide(L)' 'MSLREILEKLVEDKVPVLLSANNKDWEAGALLEYLSEPMLKRRAHLQPGLYIAEINDSGYLGHVLFKVKQKA' A
#
# COMPACT_ATOMS: atom_id res chain seq x y z
N MET A 1 9.18 2.90 6.51
CA MET A 1 8.84 3.38 5.16
C MET A 1 7.48 4.04 5.21
N SER A 2 7.26 5.00 4.32
CA SER A 2 5.95 5.60 4.07
C SER A 2 5.15 4.74 3.08
N LEU A 3 3.85 4.98 3.00
CA LEU A 3 3.00 4.35 2.00
C LEU A 3 3.47 4.68 0.57
N ARG A 4 3.91 5.92 0.33
CA ARG A 4 4.48 6.34 -0.96
C ARG A 4 5.64 5.44 -1.38
N GLU A 5 6.64 5.27 -0.51
CA GLU A 5 7.83 4.46 -0.80
C GLU A 5 7.46 2.99 -1.11
N ILE A 6 6.42 2.45 -0.46
CA ILE A 6 5.92 1.10 -0.75
C ILE A 6 5.32 1.05 -2.16
N LEU A 7 4.44 1.99 -2.49
CA LEU A 7 3.76 2.03 -3.79
C LEU A 7 4.76 2.25 -4.94
N GLU A 8 5.71 3.16 -4.76
CA GLU A 8 6.78 3.42 -5.74
C GLU A 8 7.62 2.16 -5.98
N LYS A 9 8.00 1.43 -4.92
CA LYS A 9 8.70 0.15 -5.05
C LYS A 9 7.91 -0.90 -5.82
N LEU A 10 6.62 -1.06 -5.53
CA LEU A 10 5.78 -2.02 -6.25
C LEU A 10 5.71 -1.71 -7.76
N VAL A 11 5.70 -0.42 -8.12
CA VAL A 11 5.71 0.03 -9.51
C VAL A 11 7.08 -0.22 -10.16
N GLU A 12 8.17 0.14 -9.47
CA GLU A 12 9.54 -0.03 -9.96
C GLU A 12 9.89 -1.51 -10.19
N ASP A 13 9.57 -2.35 -9.22
CA ASP A 13 9.78 -3.80 -9.25
C ASP A 13 8.81 -4.51 -10.22
N LYS A 14 7.85 -3.77 -10.81
CA LYS A 14 6.79 -4.28 -11.71
C LYS A 14 6.06 -5.50 -11.12
N VAL A 15 5.82 -5.47 -9.81
CA VAL A 15 5.19 -6.59 -9.11
C VAL A 15 3.75 -6.73 -9.62
N PRO A 16 3.33 -7.90 -10.13
CA PRO A 16 1.98 -8.10 -10.68
C PRO A 16 0.98 -8.30 -9.53
N VAL A 17 0.75 -7.25 -8.74
CA VAL A 17 -0.19 -7.26 -7.62
C VAL A 17 -1.18 -6.12 -7.71
N LEU A 18 -2.40 -6.39 -7.25
CA LEU A 18 -3.45 -5.41 -7.02
C LEU A 18 -3.59 -5.13 -5.52
N LEU A 19 -3.88 -3.89 -5.21
CA LEU A 19 -4.12 -3.41 -3.86
C LEU A 19 -5.62 -3.19 -3.65
N SER A 20 -6.21 -4.00 -2.79
CA SER A 20 -7.65 -4.03 -2.55
C SER A 20 -8.03 -3.25 -1.30
N ALA A 21 -8.91 -2.26 -1.46
CA ALA A 21 -9.51 -1.50 -0.37
C ALA A 21 -10.98 -1.19 -0.70
N ASN A 22 -11.87 -1.33 0.30
CA ASN A 22 -13.31 -1.05 0.14
C ASN A 22 -13.95 -1.76 -1.08
N ASN A 23 -13.63 -3.04 -1.29
CA ASN A 23 -14.08 -3.85 -2.43
C ASN A 23 -13.67 -3.34 -3.82
N LYS A 24 -12.73 -2.40 -3.88
CA LYS A 24 -12.13 -1.94 -5.13
C LYS A 24 -10.65 -2.31 -5.17
N ASP A 25 -10.23 -2.80 -6.32
CA ASP A 25 -8.85 -3.18 -6.59
C ASP A 25 -8.17 -2.07 -7.37
N TRP A 26 -6.91 -1.79 -7.01
CA TRP A 26 -6.13 -0.70 -7.55
C TRP A 26 -4.73 -1.15 -7.95
N GLU A 27 -4.22 -0.61 -9.04
CA GLU A 27 -2.80 -0.65 -9.37
C GLU A 27 -2.03 0.29 -8.43
N ALA A 28 -0.80 -0.07 -8.05
CA ALA A 28 0.00 0.75 -7.14
C ALA A 28 0.25 2.17 -7.71
N GLY A 29 0.51 2.27 -9.01
CA GLY A 29 0.68 3.56 -9.70
C GLY A 29 -0.58 4.43 -9.66
N ALA A 30 -1.76 3.85 -9.81
CA ALA A 30 -3.02 4.60 -9.72
C ALA A 30 -3.27 5.16 -8.31
N LEU A 31 -2.83 4.45 -7.26
CA LEU A 31 -2.92 4.96 -5.89
C LEU A 31 -1.97 6.13 -5.62
N LEU A 32 -0.81 6.19 -6.27
CA LEU A 32 0.10 7.34 -6.15
C LEU A 32 -0.54 8.64 -6.66
N GLU A 33 -1.41 8.56 -7.67
CA GLU A 33 -2.13 9.72 -8.22
C GLU A 33 -3.46 9.99 -7.50
N TYR A 34 -4.13 8.94 -7.02
CA TYR A 34 -5.46 9.04 -6.41
C TYR A 34 -5.43 9.46 -4.93
N LEU A 35 -4.42 9.02 -4.17
CA LEU A 35 -4.35 9.28 -2.74
C LEU A 35 -3.84 10.69 -2.45
N SER A 36 -4.32 11.27 -1.35
CA SER A 36 -3.85 12.57 -0.88
C SER A 36 -2.43 12.49 -0.32
N GLU A 37 -1.70 13.60 -0.39
CA GLU A 37 -0.35 13.72 0.18
C GLU A 37 -0.25 13.28 1.66
N PRO A 38 -1.19 13.65 2.56
CA PRO A 38 -1.15 13.17 3.94
C PRO A 38 -1.24 11.65 4.06
N MET A 39 -2.01 10.99 3.18
CA MET A 39 -2.15 9.53 3.17
C MET A 39 -0.85 8.87 2.69
N LEU A 40 -0.25 9.40 1.62
CA LEU A 40 1.01 8.91 1.06
C LEU A 40 2.18 9.03 2.04
N LYS A 41 2.18 10.04 2.92
CA LYS A 41 3.20 10.24 3.95
C LYS A 41 3.03 9.35 5.19
N ARG A 42 1.93 8.62 5.33
CA ARG A 42 1.73 7.73 6.51
C ARG A 42 2.81 6.66 6.57
N ARG A 43 3.32 6.41 7.77
CA ARG A 43 4.20 5.26 8.00
C ARG A 43 3.39 3.99 7.79
N ALA A 44 3.95 3.06 7.01
CA ALA A 44 3.28 1.83 6.65
C ALA A 44 4.28 0.69 6.55
N HIS A 45 3.76 -0.53 6.64
CA HIS A 45 4.47 -1.77 6.46
C HIS A 45 3.78 -2.60 5.37
N LEU A 46 4.56 -3.04 4.39
CA LEU A 46 4.14 -4.04 3.42
C LEU A 46 4.53 -5.42 3.96
N GLN A 47 3.52 -6.27 4.17
CA GLN A 47 3.70 -7.71 4.34
C GLN A 47 3.43 -8.39 2.98
N PRO A 48 4.47 -8.87 2.28
CA PRO A 48 4.33 -9.43 0.93
C PRO A 48 3.27 -10.54 0.86
N GLY A 49 2.42 -10.49 -0.17
CA GLY A 49 1.34 -11.47 -0.38
C GLY A 49 0.16 -11.37 0.59
N LEU A 50 0.18 -10.43 1.54
CA LEU A 50 -0.85 -10.29 2.57
C LEU A 50 -1.50 -8.90 2.54
N TYR A 51 -0.80 -7.86 2.99
CA TYR A 51 -1.37 -6.53 3.14
C TYR A 51 -0.33 -5.41 3.24
N ILE A 52 -0.81 -4.18 3.09
CA ILE A 52 -0.15 -2.96 3.56
C ILE A 52 -0.94 -2.44 4.75
N ALA A 53 -0.29 -2.25 5.90
CA ALA A 53 -0.90 -1.69 7.10
C ALA A 53 -0.17 -0.42 7.53
N GLU A 54 -0.89 0.50 8.18
CA GLU A 54 -0.23 1.64 8.81
C GLU A 54 0.65 1.18 9.98
N ILE A 55 1.64 2.00 10.31
CA ILE A 55 2.41 1.89 11.55
C ILE A 55 2.02 3.10 12.42
N ASN A 56 1.51 2.84 13.62
CA ASN A 56 1.14 3.89 14.55
C ASN A 56 2.37 4.56 15.18
N ASP A 57 2.15 5.61 15.97
CA ASP A 57 3.25 6.38 16.58
C ASP A 57 4.08 5.58 17.58
N SER A 58 3.49 4.53 18.16
CA SER A 58 4.16 3.58 19.05
C SER A 58 4.94 2.49 18.30
N GLY A 59 4.93 2.48 16.96
CA GLY A 59 5.68 1.55 16.13
C GLY A 59 4.99 0.21 15.84
N TYR A 60 3.72 0.05 16.21
CA TYR A 60 2.95 -1.18 15.98
C TYR A 60 2.12 -1.11 14.72
N LEU A 61 1.79 -2.28 14.15
CA LEU A 61 0.86 -2.39 13.03
C LEU A 61 -0.54 -1.93 13.48
N GLY A 62 -1.07 -0.93 12.77
CA GLY A 62 -2.42 -0.40 12.97
C GLY A 62 -3.39 -0.98 11.95
N HIS A 63 -4.24 -0.12 11.40
CA HIS A 63 -5.22 -0.56 10.40
C HIS A 63 -4.58 -1.04 9.09
N VAL A 64 -5.17 -2.09 8.51
CA VAL A 64 -4.86 -2.52 7.16
C VAL A 64 -5.40 -1.47 6.18
N LEU A 65 -4.48 -0.88 5.41
CA LEU A 65 -4.77 0.10 4.37
C LEU A 65 -5.24 -0.62 3.09
N PHE A 66 -4.51 -1.66 2.69
CA PHE A 66 -4.78 -2.42 1.47
C PHE A 66 -4.49 -3.90 1.68
N LYS A 67 -5.32 -4.78 1.12
CA LYS A 67 -4.96 -6.20 0.96
C LYS A 67 -4.22 -6.41 -0.35
N VAL A 68 -3.18 -7.22 -0.33
CA VAL A 68 -2.43 -7.57 -1.55
C VAL A 68 -3.12 -8.74 -2.22
N LYS A 69 -3.40 -8.62 -3.51
CA LYS A 69 -3.90 -9.70 -4.37
C LYS A 69 -2.92 -9.91 -5.52
N GLN A 70 -2.60 -11.14 -5.85
CA GLN A 70 -1.84 -11.41 -7.07
C GLN A 70 -2.73 -11.16 -8.29
N LYS A 71 -2.16 -10.53 -9.31
CA LYS A 71 -2.76 -10.39 -10.62
C LYS A 71 -2.55 -11.73 -11.35
N ALA A 72 -3.65 -12.39 -11.69
CA ALA A 72 -3.64 -13.63 -12.44
C ALA A 72 -3.15 -13.43 -13.88
#